data_AF-A0ABD0Q8H6-F1
#
_entry.id   AF-A0ABD0Q8H6-F1
#
_cell.length_a   1.000
_cell.length_b   1.000
_cell.length_c   1.000
_cell.angle_alpha   90.00
_cell.angle_beta   90.00
_cell.angle_gamma   90.00
#
_symmetry.space_group_name_H-M   'P 1'
#
loop_
_entity.id
_entity.type
_entity.pdbx_description
1 polymer ?
#
loop_
_entity_poly.entity_id
_entity_poly.type
_entity_poly.pdbx_seq_one_letter_code
_entity_poly.pdbx_strand_id
1 'polypeptide(L)' 'QPLVRLRGGANIGEGRVEVLKNGVWGTVCDDNWNLKAATVVAKEAFTGAKLGQG' A
#
# COMPACT_ATOMS: atom_id res chain seq x y z
N GLN A 1 1.60 -10.92 -9.31
CA GLN A 1 1.79 -10.27 -8.01
C GLN A 1 1.17 -8.88 -8.10
N PRO A 2 0.12 -8.57 -7.31
CA PRO A 2 -0.41 -7.21 -7.24
C PRO A 2 0.63 -6.28 -6.59
N LEU A 3 0.82 -5.08 -7.15
CA LEU A 3 1.74 -4.08 -6.59
C LEU A 3 0.99 -3.25 -5.53
N VAL A 4 1.66 -2.95 -4.42
CA VAL A 4 1.13 -2.18 -3.30
C VAL A 4 2.04 -0.99 -3.02
N ARG A 5 1.46 0.20 -2.74
CA ARG A 5 2.21 1.40 -2.34
C ARG A 5 1.50 2.19 -1.24
N LEU A 6 2.26 3.04 -0.56
CA LEU A 6 1.74 4.04 0.38
C LEU A 6 1.82 5.43 -0.24
N ARG A 7 0.76 6.24 -0.09
CA ARG A 7 0.69 7.62 -0.60
C ARG A 7 0.15 8.59 0.45
N GLY A 8 0.76 9.77 0.54
CA GLY A 8 0.27 10.88 1.36
C GLY A 8 0.54 10.78 2.86
N GLY A 9 1.49 9.92 3.30
CA GLY A 9 1.98 9.96 4.67
C GLY A 9 3.10 10.99 4.86
N ALA A 10 3.27 11.46 6.09
CA ALA A 10 4.34 12.41 6.44
C ALA A 10 5.73 11.74 6.49
N ASN A 11 5.76 10.44 6.76
CA ASN A 11 6.97 9.67 6.97
C ASN A 11 7.09 8.50 5.99
N ILE A 12 8.31 7.97 5.86
CA ILE A 12 8.55 6.71 5.15
C ILE A 12 7.79 5.60 5.87
N GLY A 13 6.99 4.84 5.13
CA GLY A 13 6.14 3.78 5.71
C GLY A 13 4.77 4.24 6.17
N GLU A 14 4.41 5.50 5.92
CA GLU A 14 3.12 6.05 6.25
C GLU A 14 2.34 6.42 4.99
N GLY A 15 1.02 6.32 5.05
CA GLY A 15 0.12 6.84 4.02
C GLY A 15 -1.04 5.90 3.71
N ARG A 16 -1.90 6.35 2.81
CA ARG A 16 -3.00 5.56 2.28
C ARG A 16 -2.46 4.42 1.42
N VAL A 17 -3.02 3.24 1.63
CA VAL A 17 -2.71 2.05 0.86
C VAL A 17 -3.39 2.13 -0.50
N GLU A 18 -2.59 1.97 -1.56
CA GLU A 18 -3.07 1.87 -2.93
C GLU A 18 -2.58 0.55 -3.54
N VAL A 19 -3.44 -0.08 -4.34
CA VAL A 19 -3.18 -1.37 -4.99
C VAL A 19 -3.31 -1.20 -6.50
N LEU A 20 -2.34 -1.75 -7.26
CA LEU A 20 -2.42 -1.80 -8.71
C LEU A 20 -3.21 -3.03 -9.15
N LYS A 21 -4.36 -2.81 -9.77
CA LYS A 21 -5.18 -3.85 -10.37
C LYS A 21 -5.52 -3.46 -11.79
N ASN A 22 -5.22 -4.34 -12.76
CA ASN A 22 -5.47 -4.11 -14.18
C ASN A 22 -4.86 -2.80 -14.71
N GLY A 23 -3.67 -2.42 -14.25
CA GLY A 23 -2.98 -1.19 -14.66
C GLY A 23 -3.52 0.09 -14.02
N VAL A 24 -4.51 0.01 -13.13
CA VAL A 24 -5.11 1.17 -12.45
C VAL A 24 -4.84 1.08 -10.95
N TRP A 25 -4.46 2.21 -10.35
CA TRP A 25 -4.31 2.34 -8.89
C TRP A 25 -5.67 2.60 -8.26
N GLY A 26 -6.03 1.79 -7.26
CA GLY A 26 -7.25 1.94 -6.47
C GLY A 26 -6.98 1.92 -4.97
N THR A 27 -7.92 2.46 -4.20
CA THR A 27 -7.91 2.42 -2.74
C THR A 27 -8.57 1.14 -2.22
N VAL A 28 -8.22 0.76 -1.00
CA VAL A 28 -8.86 -0.38 -0.30
C VAL A 28 -10.06 0.16 0.49
N CYS A 29 -11.20 -0.54 0.43
CA CYS A 29 -12.36 -0.23 1.29
C CYS A 29 -12.03 -0.57 2.76
N ASP A 30 -12.47 0.26 3.69
CA ASP A 30 -12.14 0.22 5.11
C ASP A 30 -13.00 -0.76 5.93
N ASP A 31 -14.13 -1.22 5.39
CA ASP A 31 -15.14 -2.07 6.04
C ASP A 31 -14.59 -3.33 6.76
N ASN A 32 -13.38 -3.80 6.45
CA ASN A 32 -12.70 -4.90 7.14
C ASN A 32 -11.19 -4.67 7.30
N TRP A 33 -10.74 -3.42 7.27
CA TRP A 33 -9.33 -3.09 7.44
C TRP A 33 -8.89 -3.32 8.89
N ASN A 34 -8.06 -4.35 9.11
CA ASN A 34 -7.57 -4.70 10.44
C ASN A 34 -6.03 -4.66 10.52
N LEU A 35 -5.49 -4.68 11.74
CA LEU A 35 -4.05 -4.64 12.02
C LEU A 35 -3.25 -5.74 11.32
N LYS A 36 -3.86 -6.91 11.06
CA LYS A 36 -3.21 -7.98 10.27
C LYS A 36 -3.05 -7.58 8.82
N ALA A 37 -4.09 -7.01 8.20
CA ALA A 37 -4.02 -6.48 6.84
C ALA A 37 -2.99 -5.35 6.72
N ALA A 38 -2.93 -4.45 7.70
CA ALA A 38 -1.93 -3.39 7.75
C ALA A 38 -0.49 -3.93 7.85
N THR A 39 -0.26 -4.98 8.64
CA THR A 39 1.07 -5.60 8.78
C THR A 39 1.53 -6.29 7.51
N VAL A 40 0.62 -6.99 6.81
CA VAL A 40 0.92 -7.61 5.51
C VAL A 40 1.24 -6.53 4.48
N VAL A 41 0.44 -5.47 4.41
CA VAL A 41 0.68 -4.37 3.47
C VAL A 41 1.99 -3.64 3.75
N ALA A 42 2.34 -3.43 5.02
CA ALA A 42 3.65 -2.86 5.36
C ALA A 42 4.76 -3.73 4.80
N LYS A 43 4.75 -5.03 5.10
CA LYS A 43 5.75 -5.97 4.58
C LYS A 43 5.81 -5.98 3.05
N GLU A 44 4.68 -6.14 2.37
CA GLU A 44 4.61 -6.18 0.90
C GLU A 44 5.02 -4.85 0.23
N ALA A 45 4.70 -3.71 0.85
CA ALA A 45 5.16 -2.41 0.39
C ALA A 45 6.68 -2.24 0.57
N PHE A 46 7.25 -2.76 1.66
CA PHE A 46 8.70 -2.69 1.92
C PHE A 46 9.52 -3.74 1.17
N THR A 47 8.95 -4.90 0.84
CA THR A 47 9.65 -5.97 0.09
C THR A 47 9.42 -5.90 -1.41
N GLY A 48 8.28 -5.37 -1.86
CA GLY A 48 7.86 -5.35 -3.26
C GLY A 48 7.97 -4.00 -3.97
N ALA A 49 8.00 -2.87 -3.27
CA ALA A 49 8.15 -1.57 -3.91
C ALA A 49 9.62 -1.17 -3.98
N LYS A 50 10.17 -1.11 -5.20
CA LYS A 50 11.09 0.00 -5.52
C LYS A 50 10.36 1.26 -5.07
N LEU A 51 10.88 1.93 -4.04
CA LEU A 51 10.40 3.20 -3.52
C LEU A 51 10.48 4.24 -4.65
N GLY A 52 9.50 4.24 -5.55
CA GLY A 52 9.25 5.31 -6.48
C GLY A 52 8.58 6.43 -5.71
N GLN A 53 9.37 7.16 -4.93
CA GLN A 53 9.01 8.53 -4.57
C GLN A 53 9.05 9.34 -5.88
N GLY A 54 7.87 9.50 -6.47
CA GLY A 54 7.56 10.55 -7.43
C GLY A 54 6.56 11.47 -6.79
#